data_AF-A0A7X3LI42-F1
#
_entry.id   AF-A0A7X3LI42-F1
#
_cell.length_a   1.000
_cell.length_b   1.000
_cell.length_c   1.000
_cell.angle_alpha   90.00
_cell.angle_beta   90.00
_cell.angle_gamma   90.00
#
_symmetry.space_group_name_H-M   'P 1'
#
loop_
_entity.id
_entity.type
_entity.pdbx_description
1 polymer ?
#
loop_
_entity_poly.entity_id
_entity_poly.type
_entity_poly.pdbx_seq_one_letter_code
_entity_poly.pdbx_strand_id
1 'polypeptide(L)'
;MNAYNFQNEIENIIDEQDDTYQLHQDPTWKITTLELAVWADEKIHEKEVKAAEVEKVANSNIEVLKAKIEKLEQWKQEATKKDKDDITFFKEHLHLWHKKTLEQEKSENEELKAKNKKEKKLSKTIKLPYRNLTSKVQSPVILINGKEPAKAKDDELFVQYVKENNPDCIKTTEEVKWSEYKDLLRTTEANGKLIYVDDAGAPIEFIQLTERGEKYDWKLNE
;
A
#
# COMPACT_ATOMS: atom_id res chain seq x y z
N MET A 1 -22.45 -19.20 -17.50
CA MET A 1 -21.70 -20.10 -16.61
C MET A 1 -22.18 -19.84 -15.20
N ASN A 2 -22.75 -20.85 -14.55
CA ASN A 2 -23.14 -20.75 -13.14
C ASN A 2 -21.85 -20.70 -12.29
N ALA A 3 -21.74 -19.72 -11.41
CA ALA A 3 -20.67 -19.67 -10.42
C ALA A 3 -20.80 -20.91 -9.53
N TYR A 4 -19.71 -21.67 -9.39
CA TYR A 4 -19.65 -22.80 -8.46
C TYR A 4 -19.75 -22.24 -7.04
N ASN A 5 -20.72 -22.73 -6.25
CA ASN A 5 -21.06 -22.14 -4.96
C ASN A 5 -20.10 -22.63 -3.86
N PHE A 6 -18.90 -22.03 -3.79
CA PHE A 6 -17.90 -22.29 -2.74
C PHE A 6 -18.37 -21.93 -1.32
N GLN A 7 -19.48 -21.20 -1.21
CA GLN A 7 -20.06 -20.76 0.06
C GLN A 7 -20.45 -21.97 0.93
N ASN A 8 -21.04 -23.01 0.33
CA ASN A 8 -21.51 -24.19 1.05
C ASN A 8 -20.36 -25.09 1.56
N GLU A 9 -19.19 -25.12 0.89
CA GLU A 9 -18.04 -25.92 1.37
C GLU A 9 -17.30 -25.23 2.53
N ILE A 10 -17.30 -23.90 2.56
CA ILE A 10 -16.67 -23.14 3.64
C ILE A 10 -17.55 -23.12 4.89
N GLU A 11 -18.87 -22.95 4.73
CA GLU A 11 -19.84 -23.02 5.84
C GLU A 11 -19.74 -24.37 6.58
N ASN A 12 -19.63 -25.49 5.85
CA ASN A 12 -19.51 -26.82 6.46
C ASN A 12 -18.20 -27.04 7.27
N ILE A 13 -17.11 -26.33 6.95
CA ILE A 13 -15.84 -26.43 7.71
C ILE A 13 -15.91 -25.63 9.02
N ILE A 14 -16.69 -24.55 9.03
CA ILE A 14 -16.82 -23.64 10.19
C ILE A 14 -17.82 -24.21 11.21
N ASP A 15 -18.92 -24.81 10.75
CA ASP A 15 -20.01 -25.26 11.62
C ASP A 15 -19.70 -26.53 12.44
N GLU A 16 -18.71 -27.35 12.06
CA GLU A 16 -18.36 -28.58 12.80
C GLU A 16 -17.44 -28.35 14.01
N GLN A 17 -16.98 -27.13 14.30
CA GLN A 17 -15.95 -26.88 15.34
C GLN A 17 -16.34 -25.91 16.46
N ASP A 18 -17.56 -25.35 16.45
CA ASP A 18 -17.94 -24.28 17.38
C ASP A 18 -18.77 -24.77 18.58
N ASP A 19 -18.20 -25.67 19.39
CA ASP A 19 -18.62 -25.86 20.78
C ASP A 19 -17.85 -24.88 21.68
N THR A 20 -17.99 -23.57 21.43
CA THR A 20 -17.43 -22.54 22.32
C THR A 20 -18.29 -22.39 23.57
N TYR A 21 -18.03 -23.23 24.57
CA TYR A 21 -18.38 -22.89 25.95
C TYR A 21 -17.56 -21.68 26.38
N GLN A 22 -18.17 -20.49 26.30
CA GLN A 22 -17.66 -19.32 27.01
C GLN A 22 -17.72 -19.64 28.50
N LEU A 23 -16.57 -19.80 29.14
CA LEU A 23 -16.52 -19.78 30.60
C LEU A 23 -17.02 -18.40 31.02
N HIS A 24 -18.22 -18.34 31.61
CA HIS A 24 -18.66 -17.16 32.35
C HIS A 24 -17.62 -16.93 33.44
N GLN A 25 -16.74 -15.95 33.23
CA GLN A 25 -15.73 -15.58 34.21
C GLN A 25 -16.47 -14.89 35.35
N ASP A 26 -16.56 -15.55 36.50
CA ASP A 26 -17.08 -14.95 37.72
C ASP A 26 -16.21 -13.72 38.05
N PRO A 27 -16.76 -12.50 38.05
CA PRO A 27 -15.99 -11.28 38.31
C PRO A 27 -15.44 -11.22 39.75
N THR A 28 -15.87 -12.12 40.63
CA THR A 28 -15.34 -12.25 41.99
C THR A 28 -14.13 -13.19 42.08
N TRP A 29 -13.82 -13.95 41.03
CA TRP A 29 -12.67 -14.85 41.01
C TRP A 29 -11.35 -14.08 41.06
N LYS A 30 -10.43 -14.54 41.92
CA LYS A 30 -9.11 -13.93 42.13
C LYS A 30 -8.07 -15.02 42.39
N ILE A 31 -6.86 -14.76 41.91
CA ILE A 31 -5.68 -15.54 42.27
C ILE A 31 -5.18 -15.02 43.62
N THR A 32 -5.34 -15.81 44.68
CA THR A 32 -4.90 -15.44 46.04
C THR A 32 -3.76 -16.31 46.56
N THR A 33 -3.41 -17.38 45.85
CA THR A 33 -2.34 -18.32 46.23
C THR A 33 -1.47 -18.65 45.03
N LEU A 34 -0.24 -19.10 45.29
CA LEU A 34 0.68 -19.55 44.24
C LEU A 34 0.11 -20.74 43.46
N GLU A 35 -0.58 -21.66 44.14
CA GLU A 35 -1.23 -22.82 43.51
C GLU A 35 -2.29 -22.39 42.47
N LEU A 36 -3.07 -21.36 42.78
CA LEU A 36 -4.05 -20.78 41.84
C LEU A 36 -3.34 -20.06 40.67
N ALA A 37 -2.17 -19.47 40.90
CA ALA A 37 -1.37 -18.86 39.84
C ALA A 37 -0.81 -19.91 38.87
N VAL A 38 -0.28 -21.02 39.41
CA VAL A 38 0.20 -22.16 38.60
C VAL A 38 -0.94 -22.75 37.79
N TRP A 39 -2.10 -22.97 38.40
CA TRP A 39 -3.27 -23.47 37.69
C TRP A 39 -3.74 -22.51 36.58
N ALA A 40 -3.72 -21.20 36.84
CA ALA A 40 -4.07 -20.19 35.83
C ALA A 40 -3.08 -20.20 34.66
N ASP A 41 -1.78 -20.33 34.94
CA ASP A 41 -0.72 -20.48 33.93
C ASP A 41 -0.94 -21.74 33.06
N GLU A 42 -1.22 -22.90 33.67
CA GLU A 42 -1.57 -24.13 32.95
C GLU A 42 -2.79 -23.94 32.03
N LYS A 43 -3.82 -23.21 32.51
CA LYS A 43 -5.02 -22.92 31.70
C LYS A 43 -4.73 -21.95 30.56
N ILE A 44 -3.89 -20.94 30.77
CA ILE A 44 -3.45 -20.05 29.69
C ILE A 44 -2.73 -20.89 28.64
N HIS A 45 -1.76 -21.71 29.04
CA HIS A 45 -1.00 -22.55 28.13
C HIS A 45 -1.89 -23.53 27.34
N GLU A 46 -2.84 -24.21 28.00
CA GLU A 46 -3.80 -25.11 27.34
C GLU A 46 -4.60 -24.38 26.24
N LYS A 47 -5.01 -23.13 26.51
CA LYS A 47 -5.76 -22.31 25.55
C LYS A 47 -4.88 -21.79 24.43
N GLU A 48 -3.64 -21.40 24.71
CA GLU A 48 -2.66 -21.00 23.69
C GLU A 48 -2.36 -22.15 22.73
N VAL A 49 -2.17 -23.38 23.23
CA VAL A 49 -1.96 -24.57 22.39
C VAL A 49 -3.16 -24.81 21.47
N LYS A 50 -4.39 -24.76 22.01
CA LYS A 50 -5.61 -24.92 21.21
C LYS A 50 -5.76 -23.82 20.16
N ALA A 51 -5.48 -22.57 20.52
CA ALA A 51 -5.49 -21.46 19.58
C ALA A 51 -4.48 -21.67 18.44
N ALA A 52 -3.26 -22.09 18.77
CA ALA A 52 -2.22 -22.39 17.78
C ALA A 52 -2.61 -23.55 16.84
N GLU A 53 -3.30 -24.58 17.34
CA GLU A 53 -3.82 -25.68 16.51
C GLU A 53 -4.89 -25.18 15.52
N VAL A 54 -5.83 -24.36 15.98
CA VAL A 54 -6.85 -23.75 15.13
C VAL A 54 -6.21 -22.85 14.07
N GLU A 55 -5.26 -22.00 14.47
CA GLU A 55 -4.51 -21.15 13.55
C GLU A 55 -3.77 -21.97 12.49
N LYS A 56 -3.16 -23.10 12.88
CA LYS A 56 -2.46 -23.98 11.93
C LYS A 56 -3.42 -24.55 10.87
N VAL A 57 -4.59 -25.04 11.28
CA VAL A 57 -5.60 -25.58 10.35
C VAL A 57 -6.16 -24.47 9.45
N ALA A 58 -6.49 -23.32 10.03
CA ALA A 58 -6.98 -22.16 9.29
C ALA A 58 -5.96 -21.67 8.25
N ASN A 59 -4.69 -21.52 8.64
CA ASN A 59 -3.62 -21.10 7.75
C ASN A 59 -3.40 -22.09 6.59
N SER A 60 -3.41 -23.40 6.87
CA SER A 60 -3.33 -24.44 5.83
C SER A 60 -4.48 -24.32 4.82
N ASN A 61 -5.71 -24.11 5.29
CA ASN A 61 -6.87 -23.94 4.41
C ASN A 61 -6.78 -22.65 3.59
N ILE A 62 -6.33 -21.55 4.20
CA ILE A 62 -6.08 -20.27 3.53
C ILE A 62 -5.06 -20.44 2.39
N GLU A 63 -3.98 -21.18 2.61
CA GLU A 63 -2.96 -21.46 1.59
C GLU A 63 -3.54 -22.25 0.41
N VAL A 64 -4.33 -23.29 0.66
CA VAL A 64 -5.00 -24.06 -0.40
C VAL A 64 -5.93 -23.18 -1.23
N LEU A 65 -6.70 -22.29 -0.57
CA LEU A 65 -7.59 -21.36 -1.25
C LEU A 65 -6.82 -20.32 -2.07
N LYS A 66 -5.71 -19.78 -1.55
CA LYS A 66 -4.82 -18.88 -2.31
C LYS A 66 -4.29 -19.56 -3.58
N ALA A 67 -3.86 -20.82 -3.50
CA ALA A 67 -3.40 -21.57 -4.67
C ALA A 67 -4.52 -21.81 -5.70
N LYS A 68 -5.78 -22.01 -5.26
CA LYS A 68 -6.94 -22.09 -6.16
C LYS A 68 -7.22 -20.75 -6.85
N ILE A 69 -7.12 -19.64 -6.12
CA ILE A 69 -7.26 -18.28 -6.67
C ILE A 69 -6.20 -18.03 -7.74
N GLU A 70 -4.95 -18.36 -7.47
CA GLU A 70 -3.85 -18.19 -8.43
C GLU A 70 -4.10 -18.97 -9.73
N LYS A 71 -4.55 -20.23 -9.64
CA LYS A 71 -4.93 -21.02 -10.82
C LYS A 71 -6.07 -20.40 -11.61
N LEU A 72 -7.07 -19.83 -10.93
CA LEU A 72 -8.18 -19.13 -11.60
C LEU A 72 -7.71 -17.86 -12.31
N GLU A 73 -6.75 -17.13 -11.73
CA GLU A 73 -6.14 -15.98 -12.38
C GLU A 73 -5.33 -16.38 -13.62
N GLN A 74 -4.54 -17.44 -13.53
CA GLN A 74 -3.82 -18.00 -14.67
C GLN A 74 -4.78 -18.42 -15.78
N TRP A 75 -5.82 -19.19 -15.45
CA TRP A 75 -6.84 -19.58 -16.42
C TRP A 75 -7.53 -18.37 -17.07
N LYS A 76 -7.88 -17.34 -16.29
CA LYS A 76 -8.45 -16.10 -16.82
C LYS A 76 -7.49 -15.40 -17.79
N GLN A 77 -6.20 -15.36 -17.47
CA GLN A 77 -5.19 -14.77 -18.35
C GLN A 77 -5.08 -15.56 -19.65
N GLU A 78 -4.97 -16.88 -19.58
CA GLU A 78 -4.85 -17.78 -20.74
C GLU A 78 -6.12 -17.75 -21.61
N ALA A 79 -7.30 -17.87 -21.01
CA ALA A 79 -8.58 -17.85 -21.70
C ALA A 79 -8.82 -16.53 -22.44
N THR A 80 -8.34 -15.41 -21.89
CA THR A 80 -8.45 -14.09 -22.53
C THR A 80 -7.25 -13.70 -23.39
N LYS A 81 -6.20 -14.53 -23.42
CA LYS A 81 -4.93 -14.20 -24.09
C LYS A 81 -5.14 -14.00 -25.58
N LYS A 82 -5.76 -14.98 -26.25
CA LYS A 82 -6.01 -14.93 -27.69
C LYS A 82 -6.81 -13.68 -28.09
N ASP A 83 -7.90 -13.40 -27.39
CA ASP A 83 -8.74 -12.23 -27.70
C ASP A 83 -7.96 -10.91 -27.49
N LYS A 84 -7.11 -10.83 -26.45
CA LYS A 84 -6.24 -9.67 -26.23
C LYS A 84 -5.17 -9.52 -27.30
N ASP A 85 -4.59 -10.64 -27.74
CA ASP A 85 -3.60 -10.67 -28.82
C ASP A 85 -4.23 -10.22 -30.13
N ASP A 86 -5.42 -10.72 -30.48
CA ASP A 86 -6.19 -10.30 -31.66
C ASP A 86 -6.55 -8.80 -31.58
N ILE A 87 -7.03 -8.32 -30.42
CA ILE A 87 -7.30 -6.89 -30.20
C ILE A 87 -6.05 -6.04 -30.41
N THR A 88 -4.90 -6.50 -29.91
CA THR A 88 -3.62 -5.79 -30.04
C THR A 88 -3.16 -5.75 -31.49
N PHE A 89 -3.20 -6.90 -32.17
CA PHE A 89 -2.90 -7.03 -33.60
C PHE A 89 -3.72 -6.04 -34.43
N PHE A 90 -5.05 -6.01 -34.27
CA PHE A 90 -5.90 -5.09 -35.05
C PHE A 90 -5.69 -3.62 -34.67
N LYS A 91 -5.42 -3.30 -33.39
CA LYS A 91 -5.09 -1.94 -32.97
C LYS A 91 -3.82 -1.43 -33.65
N GLU A 92 -2.76 -2.24 -33.65
CA GLU A 92 -1.49 -1.91 -34.29
C GLU A 92 -1.67 -1.66 -35.79
N HIS A 93 -2.41 -2.53 -36.48
CA HIS A 93 -2.68 -2.37 -37.91
C HIS A 93 -3.50 -1.12 -38.22
N LEU A 94 -4.50 -0.80 -37.38
CA LEU A 94 -5.25 0.47 -37.50
C LEU A 94 -4.36 1.69 -37.29
N HIS A 95 -3.44 1.64 -36.32
CA HIS A 95 -2.48 2.72 -36.08
C HIS A 95 -1.49 2.88 -37.23
N LEU A 96 -0.97 1.78 -37.78
CA LEU A 96 -0.09 1.80 -38.95
C LEU A 96 -0.79 2.38 -40.18
N TRP A 97 -2.04 1.98 -40.42
CA TRP A 97 -2.85 2.55 -41.49
C TRP A 97 -3.09 4.06 -41.30
N HIS A 98 -3.47 4.50 -40.09
CA HIS A 98 -3.69 5.92 -39.80
C HIS A 98 -2.41 6.74 -39.97
N LYS A 99 -1.26 6.20 -39.53
CA LYS A 99 0.06 6.81 -39.72
C LYS A 99 0.40 6.96 -41.20
N LYS A 100 0.27 5.89 -42.00
CA LYS A 100 0.53 5.92 -43.46
C LYS A 100 -0.40 6.93 -44.17
N THR A 101 -1.66 6.99 -43.77
CA THR A 101 -2.63 7.96 -44.31
C THR A 101 -2.16 9.40 -44.06
N LEU A 102 -1.74 9.71 -42.82
CA LEU A 102 -1.22 11.04 -42.49
C LEU A 102 0.10 11.37 -43.19
N GLU A 103 0.99 10.39 -43.39
CA GLU A 103 2.23 10.57 -44.14
C GLU A 103 1.96 10.87 -45.62
N GLN A 104 1.02 10.17 -46.24
CA GLN A 104 0.60 10.43 -47.61
C GLN A 104 -0.04 11.82 -47.74
N GLU A 105 -0.98 12.18 -46.85
CA GLU A 105 -1.61 13.50 -46.85
C GLU A 105 -0.58 14.64 -46.65
N LYS A 106 0.45 14.42 -45.84
CA LYS A 106 1.56 15.38 -45.68
C LYS A 106 2.38 15.52 -46.96
N SER A 107 2.74 14.42 -47.61
CA SER A 107 3.47 14.43 -48.88
C SER A 107 2.68 15.14 -49.98
N GLU A 108 1.38 14.85 -50.10
CA GLU A 108 0.49 15.56 -51.03
C GLU A 108 0.45 17.07 -50.75
N ASN A 109 0.43 17.46 -49.48
CA ASN A 109 0.45 18.87 -49.09
C ASN A 109 1.78 19.56 -49.41
N GLU A 110 2.91 18.87 -49.30
CA GLU A 110 4.21 19.40 -49.71
C GLU A 110 4.24 19.70 -51.22
N GLU A 111 3.71 18.80 -52.05
CA GLU A 111 3.57 19.04 -53.48
C GLU A 111 2.62 20.19 -53.82
N LEU A 112 1.47 20.28 -53.11
CA LEU A 112 0.53 21.37 -53.30
C LEU A 112 1.17 22.72 -52.96
N LYS A 113 1.93 22.76 -51.88
CA LYS A 113 2.69 23.95 -51.46
C LYS A 113 3.73 24.35 -52.49
N ALA A 114 4.48 23.39 -53.05
CA ALA A 114 5.44 23.64 -54.14
C ALA A 114 4.75 24.21 -55.41
N LYS A 115 3.49 23.84 -55.63
CA LYS A 115 2.65 24.34 -56.74
C LYS A 115 1.86 25.61 -56.37
N ASN A 116 2.16 26.28 -55.25
CA ASN A 116 1.43 27.44 -54.70
C ASN A 116 -0.09 27.21 -54.53
N LYS A 117 -0.49 25.96 -54.29
CA LYS A 117 -1.88 25.58 -53.98
C LYS A 117 -2.08 25.44 -52.47
N LYS A 118 -3.32 25.64 -52.03
CA LYS A 118 -3.72 25.53 -50.62
C LYS A 118 -3.61 24.07 -50.13
N GLU A 119 -3.00 23.88 -48.96
CA GLU A 119 -2.88 22.59 -48.28
C GLU A 119 -4.25 22.03 -47.87
N LYS A 120 -4.42 20.71 -47.96
CA LYS A 120 -5.59 19.98 -47.45
C LYS A 120 -5.48 19.80 -45.93
N LYS A 121 -6.64 19.74 -45.26
CA LYS A 121 -6.69 19.46 -43.82
C LYS A 121 -6.32 18.00 -43.55
N LEU A 122 -5.34 17.79 -42.67
CA LEU A 122 -4.91 16.44 -42.26
C LEU A 122 -5.99 15.72 -41.42
N SER A 123 -6.14 14.43 -41.65
CA SER A 123 -7.06 13.52 -40.98
C SER A 123 -6.56 13.09 -39.60
N LYS A 124 -6.19 14.05 -38.74
CA LYS A 124 -5.66 13.78 -37.37
C LYS A 124 -6.64 13.01 -36.48
N THR A 125 -7.93 13.10 -36.78
CA THR A 125 -8.99 12.31 -36.13
C THR A 125 -9.87 11.66 -37.19
N ILE A 126 -10.00 10.33 -37.14
CA ILE A 126 -10.87 9.54 -38.02
C ILE A 126 -11.92 8.86 -37.15
N LYS A 127 -13.21 9.13 -37.42
CA LYS A 127 -14.33 8.51 -36.71
C LYS A 127 -14.69 7.18 -37.38
N LEU A 128 -14.67 6.10 -36.61
CA LEU A 128 -15.15 4.77 -36.99
C LEU A 128 -16.43 4.44 -36.20
N PRO A 129 -17.21 3.43 -36.60
CA PRO A 129 -18.49 3.12 -35.96
C PRO A 129 -18.43 2.92 -34.44
N TYR A 130 -17.31 2.35 -33.94
CA TYR A 130 -17.15 2.03 -32.52
C TYR A 130 -16.04 2.82 -31.82
N ARG A 131 -15.18 3.54 -32.55
CA ARG A 131 -13.95 4.16 -32.02
C ARG A 131 -13.52 5.37 -32.84
N ASN A 132 -12.72 6.25 -32.24
CA ASN A 132 -12.03 7.32 -32.96
C ASN A 132 -10.53 7.06 -32.97
N LEU A 133 -9.91 7.06 -34.15
CA LEU A 133 -8.45 7.06 -34.28
C LEU A 133 -7.96 8.50 -34.17
N THR A 134 -7.08 8.80 -33.23
CA THR A 134 -6.59 10.16 -33.01
C THR A 134 -5.07 10.19 -32.93
N SER A 135 -4.46 11.07 -33.72
CA SER A 135 -3.04 11.42 -33.63
C SER A 135 -2.90 12.75 -32.88
N LYS A 136 -2.27 12.71 -31.71
CA LYS A 136 -1.89 13.90 -30.92
C LYS A 136 -0.39 13.87 -30.66
N VAL A 137 0.20 15.05 -30.60
CA VAL A 137 1.56 15.20 -30.06
C VAL A 137 1.46 14.93 -28.56
N GLN A 138 2.20 13.94 -28.07
CA GLN A 138 2.34 13.70 -26.64
C GLN A 138 3.47 14.57 -26.09
N SER A 139 3.31 15.04 -24.86
CA SER A 139 4.39 15.71 -24.15
C SER A 139 5.52 14.70 -23.86
N PRO A 140 6.79 15.13 -23.83
CA PRO A 140 7.90 14.26 -23.47
C PRO A 140 7.69 13.60 -22.11
N VAL A 141 8.15 12.36 -21.97
CA VAL A 141 8.23 11.70 -20.67
C VAL A 141 9.33 12.38 -19.87
N ILE A 142 8.99 12.88 -18.68
CA ILE A 142 9.95 13.50 -17.77
C ILE A 142 10.53 12.38 -16.91
N LEU A 143 11.86 12.21 -17.01
CA LEU A 143 12.63 11.31 -16.14
C LEU A 143 13.71 12.13 -15.44
N ILE A 144 13.89 11.86 -14.15
CA ILE A 144 14.96 12.44 -13.33
C ILE A 144 15.92 11.29 -13.05
N ASN A 145 17.13 11.37 -13.61
CA ASN A 145 18.13 10.29 -13.53
C ASN A 145 17.57 8.90 -13.89
N GLY A 146 16.73 8.84 -14.93
CA GLY A 146 16.12 7.60 -15.44
C GLY A 146 14.92 7.08 -14.64
N LYS A 147 14.46 7.79 -13.61
CA LYS A 147 13.31 7.43 -12.79
C LYS A 147 12.15 8.42 -13.00
N GLU A 148 10.92 7.94 -12.79
CA GLU A 148 9.75 8.83 -12.75
C GLU A 148 9.87 9.83 -11.59
N PRO A 149 9.37 11.07 -11.74
CA PRO A 149 9.55 12.11 -10.72
C PRO A 149 9.10 11.71 -9.31
N ALA A 150 8.02 10.93 -9.18
CA ALA A 150 7.53 10.46 -7.89
C ALA A 150 8.52 9.56 -7.13
N LYS A 151 9.39 8.86 -7.86
CA LYS A 151 10.41 7.91 -7.34
C LYS A 151 11.82 8.52 -7.27
N ALA A 152 11.95 9.79 -7.66
CA ALA A 152 13.24 10.48 -7.79
C ALA A 152 13.27 11.81 -7.04
N LYS A 153 12.21 12.14 -6.29
CA LYS A 153 12.08 13.38 -5.53
C LYS A 153 13.15 13.54 -4.44
N ASP A 154 13.71 12.42 -4.00
CA ASP A 154 14.73 12.24 -2.99
C ASP A 154 16.10 11.84 -3.58
N ASP A 155 16.21 11.82 -4.91
CA ASP A 155 17.47 11.51 -5.60
C ASP A 155 18.53 12.56 -5.25
N GLU A 156 19.65 12.14 -4.67
CA GLU A 156 20.65 13.03 -4.07
C GLU A 156 21.18 14.10 -5.04
N LEU A 157 21.49 13.70 -6.28
CA LEU A 157 22.01 14.61 -7.31
C LEU A 157 20.95 15.63 -7.72
N PHE A 158 19.70 15.18 -7.85
CA PHE A 158 18.59 16.07 -8.17
C PHE A 158 18.27 17.04 -7.03
N VAL A 159 18.21 16.54 -5.80
CA VAL A 159 17.99 17.35 -4.60
C VAL A 159 19.09 18.38 -4.43
N GLN A 160 20.36 18.00 -4.62
CA GLN A 160 21.49 18.92 -4.53
C GLN A 160 21.40 20.01 -5.61
N TYR A 161 21.12 19.65 -6.85
CA TYR A 161 20.93 20.61 -7.95
C TYR A 161 19.80 21.60 -7.65
N VAL A 162 18.66 21.11 -7.12
CA VAL A 162 17.53 21.97 -6.75
C VAL A 162 17.88 22.86 -5.56
N LYS A 163 18.60 22.36 -4.54
CA LYS A 163 19.10 23.18 -3.43
C LYS A 163 19.96 24.35 -3.89
N GLU A 164 20.83 24.12 -4.88
CA GLU A 164 21.76 25.15 -5.38
C GLU A 164 21.09 26.19 -6.29
N ASN A 165 20.11 25.77 -7.11
CA ASN A 165 19.56 26.61 -8.16
C ASN A 165 18.17 27.18 -7.82
N ASN A 166 17.35 26.43 -7.06
CA ASN A 166 15.97 26.77 -6.73
C ASN A 166 15.65 26.29 -5.30
N PRO A 167 16.28 26.88 -4.26
CA PRO A 167 16.16 26.41 -2.88
C PRO A 167 14.72 26.43 -2.35
N ASP A 168 13.88 27.36 -2.83
CA ASP A 168 12.46 27.48 -2.44
C ASP A 168 11.61 26.24 -2.82
N CYS A 169 12.12 25.38 -3.72
CA CYS A 169 11.47 24.14 -4.14
C CYS A 169 11.85 22.93 -3.26
N ILE A 170 12.71 23.11 -2.26
CA ILE A 170 13.10 22.05 -1.32
C ILE A 170 12.15 22.06 -0.12
N LYS A 171 11.51 20.92 0.12
CA LYS A 171 10.73 20.73 1.34
C LYS A 171 11.67 20.54 2.53
N THR A 172 11.77 21.55 3.38
CA THR A 172 12.43 21.45 4.69
C THR A 172 11.36 21.13 5.74
N THR A 173 11.56 20.07 6.51
CA THR A 173 10.73 19.74 7.68
C THR A 173 11.53 20.06 8.93
N GLU A 174 11.00 20.94 9.79
CA GLU A 174 11.55 21.20 11.11
C GLU A 174 10.95 20.19 12.09
N GLU A 175 11.76 19.25 12.54
CA GLU A 175 11.39 18.26 13.55
C GLU A 175 12.36 18.35 14.72
N VAL A 176 11.82 18.37 15.94
CA VAL A 176 12.65 18.33 17.15
C VAL A 176 13.25 16.95 17.26
N LYS A 177 14.58 16.87 17.36
CA LYS A 177 15.27 15.65 17.74
C LYS A 177 14.98 15.33 19.20
N TRP A 178 13.83 14.72 19.43
CA TRP A 178 13.27 14.56 20.77
C TRP A 178 14.21 13.87 21.75
N SER A 179 14.88 12.78 21.34
CA SER A 179 15.82 12.07 22.22
C SER A 179 16.98 12.98 22.68
N GLU A 180 17.62 13.68 21.74
CA GLU A 180 18.73 14.61 22.05
C GLU A 180 18.25 15.78 22.94
N TYR A 181 17.08 16.34 22.63
CA TYR A 181 16.52 17.45 23.40
C TYR A 181 16.10 17.02 24.82
N LYS A 182 15.45 15.86 24.94
CA LYS A 182 14.98 15.29 26.21
C LYS A 182 16.14 15.07 27.19
N ASP A 183 17.30 14.66 26.70
CA ASP A 183 18.49 14.42 27.55
C ASP A 183 19.06 15.71 28.18
N LEU A 184 18.74 16.88 27.62
CA LEU A 184 19.11 18.19 28.19
C LEU A 184 18.14 18.61 29.31
N LEU A 185 16.92 18.06 29.33
CA LEU A 185 15.89 18.45 30.28
C LEU A 185 16.12 17.80 31.65
N ARG A 186 15.83 18.54 32.71
CA ARG A 186 15.84 17.99 34.07
C ARG A 186 14.42 17.75 34.54
N THR A 187 14.22 16.66 35.27
CA THR A 187 12.93 16.37 35.88
C THR A 187 12.91 16.93 37.30
N THR A 188 11.85 17.65 37.66
CA THR A 188 11.62 18.13 39.04
C THR A 188 10.16 17.99 39.42
N GLU A 189 9.86 18.10 40.71
CA GLU A 189 8.50 18.05 41.24
C GLU A 189 8.04 19.47 41.61
N ALA A 190 6.92 19.91 41.04
CA ALA A 190 6.29 21.17 41.38
C ALA A 190 4.79 20.94 41.59
N ASN A 191 4.25 21.39 42.73
CA ASN A 191 2.84 21.22 43.09
C ASN A 191 2.34 19.76 43.02
N GLY A 192 3.18 18.78 43.40
CA GLY A 192 2.82 17.36 43.39
C GLY A 192 2.73 16.73 42.00
N LYS A 193 3.30 17.39 40.97
CA LYS A 193 3.41 16.87 39.60
C LYS A 193 4.86 16.86 39.15
N LEU A 194 5.23 15.78 38.48
CA LEU A 194 6.50 15.67 37.77
C LEU A 194 6.47 16.60 36.55
N ILE A 195 7.47 17.47 36.40
CA ILE A 195 7.61 18.38 35.25
C ILE A 195 9.04 18.34 34.71
N TYR A 196 9.20 18.69 33.44
CA TYR A 196 10.51 19.01 32.88
C TYR A 196 10.82 20.50 33.08
N VAL A 197 12.07 20.80 33.42
CA VAL A 197 12.64 22.15 33.44
C VAL A 197 13.83 22.22 32.48
N ASP A 198 14.04 23.41 31.92
CA ASP A 198 15.20 23.71 31.08
C ASP A 198 16.50 23.91 31.90
N ASP A 199 17.59 24.27 31.21
CA ASP A 199 18.90 24.53 31.82
C ASP A 199 18.88 25.68 32.84
N ALA A 200 17.95 26.63 32.72
CA ALA A 200 17.77 27.74 33.65
C ALA A 200 16.84 27.39 34.83
N GLY A 201 16.26 26.18 34.84
CA GLY A 201 15.30 25.74 35.83
C GLY A 201 13.87 26.24 35.58
N ALA A 202 13.57 26.78 34.40
CA ALA A 202 12.24 27.22 34.03
C ALA A 202 11.36 26.03 33.59
N PRO A 203 10.11 25.92 34.08
CA PRO A 203 9.17 24.87 33.66
C PRO A 203 8.84 24.91 32.16
N ILE A 204 8.80 23.73 31.53
CA ILE A 204 8.39 23.60 30.13
C ILE A 204 6.92 23.19 30.06
N GLU A 205 6.03 24.19 30.00
CA GLU A 205 4.58 24.02 30.19
C GLU A 205 3.88 23.13 29.14
N PHE A 206 4.46 22.99 27.94
CA PHE A 206 3.87 22.19 26.86
C PHE A 206 4.24 20.70 26.90
N ILE A 207 5.11 20.27 27.82
CA ILE A 207 5.45 18.84 28.01
C ILE A 207 4.79 18.34 29.29
N GLN A 208 3.91 17.35 29.16
CA GLN A 208 3.22 16.73 30.28
C GLN A 208 3.86 15.38 30.60
N LEU A 209 4.34 15.23 31.84
CA LEU A 209 4.78 13.95 32.38
C LEU A 209 3.61 13.31 33.13
N THR A 210 3.21 12.13 32.68
CA THR A 210 2.28 11.27 33.42
C THR A 210 3.08 10.19 34.10
N GLU A 211 3.03 10.15 35.43
CA GLU A 211 3.57 9.03 36.18
C GLU A 211 2.83 7.75 35.78
N ARG A 212 3.58 6.75 35.30
CA ARG A 212 3.05 5.43 35.03
C ARG A 212 3.44 4.55 36.20
N GLY A 213 2.49 3.78 36.72
CA GLY A 213 2.77 2.76 37.72
C GLY A 213 3.66 1.65 37.16
N GLU A 214 3.96 0.68 38.01
CA GLU A 214 4.74 -0.49 37.62
C GLU A 214 4.09 -1.22 36.43
N LYS A 215 4.91 -1.57 35.44
CA LYS A 215 4.50 -2.48 34.37
C LYS A 215 4.77 -3.90 34.82
N TYR A 216 3.72 -4.71 34.91
CA TYR A 216 3.84 -6.16 35.03
C TYR A 216 3.95 -6.76 33.63
N ASP A 217 4.88 -7.69 33.47
CA ASP A 217 5.20 -8.34 32.19
C ASP A 217 5.38 -9.83 32.45
N TRP A 218 4.99 -10.68 31.51
CA TRP A 218 5.23 -12.12 31.57
C TRP A 218 5.99 -12.55 30.33
N LYS A 219 6.92 -13.48 30.50
CA LYS A 219 7.73 -14.04 29.41
C LYS A 219 7.60 -15.55 29.45
N LEU A 220 7.49 -16.17 28.28
CA LEU A 220 7.60 -17.62 28.17
C LEU A 220 9.01 -18.03 28.56
N ASN A 221 9.12 -19.11 29.32
CA ASN A 221 10.42 -19.74 29.55
C ASN A 221 10.81 -20.49 28.27
N GLU A 222 11.96 -20.13 27.71
CA GLU A 222 12.56 -20.79 26.54
C GLU A 222 12.96 -22.25 26.82
#